data_AF-A0AA35NI25-F1
#
_entry.id   AF-A0AA35NI25-F1
#
_cell.length_a   1.000
_cell.length_b   1.000
_cell.length_c   1.000
_cell.angle_alpha   90.00
_cell.angle_beta   90.00
_cell.angle_gamma   90.00
#
_symmetry.space_group_name_H-M   'P 1'
#
loop_
_entity.id
_entity.type
_entity.pdbx_description
1 polymer ?
#
loop_
_entity_poly.entity_id
_entity_poly.type
_entity_poly.pdbx_seq_one_letter_code
_entity_poly.pdbx_strand_id
1 'polypeptide(L)'
;MNLDQLEQRLKELKKKRVNVSIKNRKLADREIQEANVNRKPRVYNMEDINDVDESVGYTESSDKDRAFHYTAQEYIAWEQRHHQRKIGQSKRSGISYDQLAKLSYEKTLRNLATQDLSEYDNFVNEKDHKNISKISRIDRIQKDTKTGKIRIADDHKLVNKLAVSLESESKKRYEARKRQMESAVIPSGVESFINDKNKQFNEKLSRESRNSE
;
A
#
# COMPACT_ATOMS: atom_id res chain seq x y z
N MET A 1 16.52 6.44 41.78
CA MET A 1 15.10 6.55 41.37
C MET A 1 14.35 5.45 42.10
N ASN A 2 13.34 5.79 42.91
CA ASN A 2 12.63 4.81 43.74
C ASN A 2 11.68 3.97 42.86
N LEU A 3 11.83 2.65 42.92
CA LEU A 3 11.01 1.70 42.15
C LEU A 3 9.51 1.89 42.40
N ASP A 4 9.15 2.20 43.66
CA ASP A 4 7.77 2.39 44.09
C ASP A 4 7.09 3.60 43.42
N GLN A 5 7.87 4.65 43.15
CA GLN A 5 7.36 5.85 42.45
C GLN A 5 7.06 5.54 40.98
N LEU A 6 7.84 4.66 40.35
CA LEU A 6 7.59 4.21 38.97
C LEU A 6 6.35 3.32 38.88
N GLU A 7 6.14 2.44 39.85
CA GLU A 7 4.95 1.58 39.90
C GLU A 7 3.67 2.40 40.11
N GLN A 8 3.71 3.38 41.01
CA GLN A 8 2.58 4.32 41.22
C GLN A 8 2.27 5.11 39.95
N ARG A 9 3.29 5.67 39.29
CA ARG A 9 3.12 6.41 38.03
C ARG A 9 2.54 5.54 36.91
N LEU A 10 2.94 4.27 36.84
CA LEU A 10 2.40 3.31 35.88
C LEU A 10 0.92 3.00 36.16
N LYS A 11 0.55 2.80 37.44
CA LYS A 11 -0.85 2.62 37.84
C LYS A 11 -1.71 3.84 37.51
N GLU A 12 -1.21 5.05 37.74
CA GLU A 12 -1.89 6.29 37.37
C GLU A 12 -2.08 6.42 35.84
N LEU A 13 -1.04 6.11 35.06
CA LEU A 13 -1.13 6.16 33.60
C LEU A 13 -2.12 5.13 33.05
N LYS A 14 -2.19 3.93 33.63
CA LYS A 14 -3.22 2.94 33.30
C LYS A 14 -4.62 3.47 33.59
N LYS A 15 -4.84 4.10 34.75
CA LYS A 15 -6.14 4.74 35.09
C LYS A 15 -6.48 5.87 34.11
N LYS A 16 -5.50 6.72 33.77
CA LYS A 16 -5.68 7.81 32.79
C LYS A 16 -6.04 7.27 31.40
N ARG A 17 -5.38 6.20 30.94
CA ARG A 17 -5.69 5.55 29.66
C ARG A 17 -7.14 5.06 29.61
N VAL A 18 -7.60 4.37 30.67
CA VAL A 18 -8.98 3.88 30.75
C VAL A 18 -9.97 5.04 30.77
N ASN A 19 -9.70 6.09 31.55
CA ASN A 19 -10.55 7.28 31.60
C ASN A 19 -10.65 8.00 30.25
N VAL A 20 -9.54 8.12 29.51
CA VAL A 20 -9.56 8.72 28.16
C VAL A 20 -10.35 7.84 27.20
N SER A 21 -10.18 6.51 27.25
CA SER A 21 -10.97 5.58 26.42
C SER A 21 -12.48 5.72 26.68
N ILE A 22 -12.88 5.79 27.94
CA ILE A 22 -14.29 5.98 28.33
C ILE A 22 -14.80 7.35 27.85
N LYS A 23 -14.02 8.42 28.01
CA LYS A 23 -14.39 9.75 27.53
C LYS A 23 -14.56 9.78 26.01
N ASN A 24 -13.64 9.18 25.26
CA ASN A 24 -13.71 9.11 23.80
C ASN A 24 -14.94 8.32 23.36
N ARG A 25 -15.24 7.20 24.02
CA ARG A 25 -16.46 6.42 23.74
C ARG A 25 -17.74 7.23 23.99
N LYS A 26 -17.81 7.94 25.12
CA LYS A 26 -18.96 8.81 25.42
C LYS A 26 -19.13 9.95 24.42
N LEU A 27 -18.04 10.53 23.94
CA LEU A 27 -18.09 11.59 22.92
C LEU A 27 -18.56 11.03 21.57
N ALA A 28 -18.09 9.84 21.17
CA ALA A 28 -18.57 9.17 19.97
C ALA A 28 -20.06 8.81 20.06
N ASP A 29 -20.50 8.26 21.20
CA ASP A 29 -21.92 7.91 21.41
C ASP A 29 -22.80 9.18 21.37
N ARG A 30 -22.31 10.30 21.92
CA ARG A 30 -23.00 11.59 21.86
C ARG A 30 -23.08 12.14 20.43
N GLU A 31 -22.00 12.06 19.66
CA GLU A 31 -21.98 12.47 18.25
C GLU A 31 -22.97 11.66 17.42
N ILE A 32 -23.06 10.35 17.66
CA ILE A 32 -24.04 9.46 17.00
C ILE A 32 -25.48 9.85 17.38
N GLN A 33 -25.73 10.16 18.66
CA GLN A 33 -27.06 10.61 19.10
C GLN A 33 -27.45 11.95 18.47
N GLU A 34 -26.55 12.94 18.45
CA GLU A 34 -26.79 14.24 17.82
C GLU A 34 -26.97 14.10 16.30
N ALA A 35 -26.24 13.21 15.64
CA ALA A 35 -26.43 12.89 14.22
C ALA A 35 -27.79 12.23 13.92
N ASN A 36 -28.30 11.40 14.85
CA ASN A 36 -29.60 10.74 14.71
C ASN A 36 -30.77 11.68 15.02
N VAL A 37 -30.64 12.61 15.98
CA VAL A 37 -31.69 13.59 16.30
C VAL A 37 -31.87 14.61 15.17
N ASN A 38 -30.79 14.98 14.48
CA ASN A 38 -30.82 15.98 13.40
C ASN A 38 -31.14 15.40 12.01
N ARG A 39 -31.35 14.09 11.87
CA ARG A 39 -31.70 13.44 10.61
C ARG A 39 -33.06 12.78 10.72
N LYS A 40 -34.06 13.36 10.05
CA LYS A 40 -35.33 12.65 9.79
C LYS A 40 -35.01 11.32 9.08
N PRO A 41 -35.65 10.20 9.44
CA PRO A 41 -35.45 8.93 8.76
C PRO A 41 -35.75 9.10 7.26
N ARG A 42 -34.80 8.70 6.42
CA ARG A 42 -34.95 8.72 4.96
C ARG A 42 -35.97 7.65 4.57
N VAL A 43 -37.22 8.05 4.40
CA VAL A 43 -38.27 7.21 3.82
C VAL A 43 -37.93 7.02 2.34
N TYR A 44 -37.88 5.77 1.90
CA TYR A 44 -37.79 5.42 0.48
C TYR A 44 -39.10 5.86 -0.19
N ASN A 45 -39.07 6.93 -0.98
CA ASN A 45 -40.15 7.22 -1.92
C ASN A 45 -39.98 6.29 -3.12
N MET A 46 -40.96 5.40 -3.31
CA MET A 46 -41.09 4.49 -4.45
C MET A 46 -42.12 5.07 -5.42
N GLU A 47 -41.80 6.19 -6.07
CA GLU A 47 -42.58 6.79 -7.17
C GLU A 47 -41.59 7.52 -8.08
N ASP A 48 -41.11 6.83 -9.11
CA ASP A 48 -41.52 7.10 -10.50
C ASP A 48 -40.58 6.38 -11.46
N ILE A 49 -41.15 5.38 -12.11
CA ILE A 49 -40.65 4.75 -13.31
C ILE A 49 -41.26 5.54 -14.47
N ASN A 50 -40.42 5.96 -15.41
CA ASN A 50 -40.71 6.63 -16.69
C ASN A 50 -40.99 8.13 -16.63
N ASP A 51 -40.02 8.94 -17.04
CA ASP A 51 -40.18 9.65 -18.31
C ASP A 51 -38.84 10.12 -18.87
N VAL A 52 -38.80 10.11 -20.19
CA VAL A 52 -37.69 10.44 -21.08
C VAL A 52 -37.55 11.96 -21.20
N ASP A 53 -36.29 12.36 -21.40
CA ASP A 53 -35.80 13.60 -22.04
C ASP A 53 -35.58 14.90 -21.26
N GLU A 54 -34.39 15.45 -21.55
CA GLU A 54 -34.05 16.85 -21.66
C GLU A 54 -34.51 17.84 -20.56
N SER A 55 -33.64 18.06 -19.57
CA SER A 55 -33.25 19.45 -19.26
C SER A 55 -31.87 19.53 -18.61
N VAL A 56 -30.99 20.24 -19.31
CA VAL A 56 -29.70 20.70 -18.81
C VAL A 56 -29.97 21.83 -17.81
N GLY A 57 -29.87 21.51 -16.51
CA GLY A 57 -30.02 22.46 -15.41
C GLY A 57 -28.82 22.40 -14.48
N TYR A 58 -27.97 23.42 -14.57
CA TYR A 58 -26.76 23.66 -13.77
C TYR A 58 -26.84 23.20 -12.29
N THR A 59 -26.13 22.13 -11.96
CA THR A 59 -25.82 21.72 -10.57
C THR A 59 -24.41 22.15 -10.14
N GLU A 60 -24.03 23.41 -10.40
CA GLU A 60 -22.73 23.94 -9.96
C GLU A 60 -22.71 24.47 -8.51
N SER A 61 -23.85 24.51 -7.81
CA SER A 61 -23.93 25.04 -6.42
C SER A 61 -23.66 23.98 -5.34
N SER A 62 -23.97 22.71 -5.60
CA SER A 62 -23.80 21.62 -4.61
C SER A 62 -22.34 21.34 -4.25
N ASP A 63 -21.42 21.52 -5.19
CA ASP A 63 -20.01 21.18 -4.99
C ASP A 63 -19.24 22.24 -4.20
N LYS A 64 -19.69 23.51 -4.22
CA LYS A 64 -19.07 24.59 -3.45
C LYS A 64 -19.44 24.53 -1.96
N ASP A 65 -20.67 24.11 -1.64
CA ASP A 65 -21.12 23.94 -0.25
C ASP A 65 -20.59 22.67 0.41
N ARG A 66 -20.13 21.68 -0.37
CA ARG A 66 -19.41 20.49 0.14
C ARG A 66 -17.93 20.76 0.43
N ALA A 67 -17.35 21.84 -0.07
CA ALA A 67 -15.92 22.12 0.06
C ALA A 67 -15.46 22.33 1.52
N PHE A 68 -16.38 22.67 2.43
CA PHE A 68 -16.08 22.95 3.84
C PHE A 68 -16.60 21.90 4.84
N HIS A 69 -17.24 20.83 4.37
CA HIS A 69 -17.86 19.79 5.23
C HIS A 69 -17.14 18.44 5.18
N TYR A 70 -15.85 18.40 4.87
CA TYR A 70 -15.10 17.14 4.92
C TYR A 70 -15.05 16.63 6.36
N THR A 71 -15.68 15.48 6.59
CA THR A 71 -15.42 14.70 7.80
C THR A 71 -13.97 14.21 7.78
N ALA A 72 -13.36 13.98 8.95
CA ALA A 72 -11.99 13.49 9.03
C ALA A 72 -11.78 12.18 8.23
N GLN A 73 -12.82 11.35 8.14
CA GLN A 73 -12.80 10.11 7.35
C GLN A 73 -12.80 10.40 5.84
N GLU A 74 -13.57 11.38 5.38
CA GLU A 74 -13.57 11.80 3.97
C GLU A 74 -12.25 12.45 3.57
N TYR A 75 -11.61 13.20 4.47
CA TYR A 75 -10.26 13.72 4.23
C TYR A 75 -9.24 12.60 4.03
N ILE A 76 -9.25 11.58 4.90
CA ILE A 76 -8.36 10.41 4.78
C ILE A 76 -8.65 9.65 3.46
N ALA A 77 -9.92 9.45 3.12
CA ALA A 77 -10.31 8.81 1.86
C ALA A 77 -9.90 9.63 0.64
N TRP A 78 -10.03 10.97 0.70
CA TRP A 78 -9.58 11.88 -0.34
C TRP A 78 -8.06 11.85 -0.48
N GLU A 79 -7.30 11.88 0.61
CA GLU A 79 -5.83 11.81 0.63
C GLU A 79 -5.32 10.50 0.03
N GLN A 80 -5.93 9.36 0.38
CA GLN A 80 -5.61 8.07 -0.24
C GLN A 80 -5.89 8.07 -1.75
N ARG A 81 -7.04 8.61 -2.19
CA ARG A 81 -7.35 8.77 -3.62
C ARG A 81 -6.38 9.72 -4.30
N HIS A 82 -5.94 10.77 -3.62
CA HIS A 82 -5.00 11.75 -4.16
C HIS A 82 -3.58 11.18 -4.31
N HIS A 83 -3.12 10.36 -3.36
CA HIS A 83 -1.86 9.61 -3.48
C HIS A 83 -1.92 8.60 -4.64
N GLN A 84 -3.03 7.87 -4.79
CA GLN A 84 -3.24 6.96 -5.92
C GLN A 84 -3.26 7.70 -7.27
N ARG A 85 -3.87 8.89 -7.33
CA ARG A 85 -3.87 9.74 -8.54
C ARG A 85 -2.49 10.30 -8.88
N LYS A 86 -1.66 10.70 -7.90
CA LYS A 86 -0.26 11.12 -8.14
C LYS A 86 0.59 9.97 -8.69
N ILE A 87 0.37 8.75 -8.21
CA ILE A 87 1.03 7.53 -8.74
C ILE A 87 0.56 7.24 -10.18
N GLY A 88 -0.71 7.52 -10.50
CA GLY A 88 -1.27 7.37 -11.85
C GLY A 88 -0.82 8.44 -12.84
N GLN A 89 -0.70 9.71 -12.43
CA GLN A 89 -0.30 10.81 -13.32
C GLN A 89 1.19 10.79 -13.69
N SER A 90 2.05 10.15 -12.88
CA SER A 90 3.45 9.88 -13.24
C SER A 90 3.60 8.98 -14.46
N LYS A 91 2.54 8.33 -14.95
CA LYS A 91 2.58 7.50 -16.16
C LYS A 91 2.46 8.27 -17.47
N ARG A 92 2.22 9.60 -17.41
CA ARG A 92 2.08 10.44 -18.61
C ARG A 92 3.42 10.85 -19.23
N SER A 93 4.53 10.66 -18.51
CA SER A 93 5.90 10.88 -18.99
C SER A 93 6.82 9.82 -18.37
N GLY A 94 7.96 9.54 -19.01
CA GLY A 94 8.96 8.60 -18.50
C GLY A 94 9.35 8.92 -17.05
N ILE A 95 9.39 7.89 -16.21
CA ILE A 95 9.81 7.99 -14.80
C ILE A 95 11.34 7.99 -14.76
N SER A 96 11.96 8.90 -14.01
CA SER A 96 13.41 8.90 -13.85
C SER A 96 13.89 7.65 -13.09
N TYR A 97 15.12 7.21 -13.35
CA TYR A 97 15.66 6.02 -12.68
C TYR A 97 15.69 6.15 -11.15
N ASP A 98 15.98 7.34 -10.63
CA ASP A 98 16.00 7.60 -9.18
C ASP A 98 14.61 7.41 -8.56
N GLN A 99 13.57 7.93 -9.20
CA GLN A 99 12.19 7.76 -8.77
C GLN A 99 11.75 6.30 -8.88
N LEU A 100 12.11 5.62 -9.97
CA LEU A 100 11.80 4.21 -10.17
C LEU A 100 12.47 3.33 -9.11
N ALA A 101 13.73 3.60 -8.76
CA ALA A 101 14.46 2.90 -7.71
C ALA A 101 13.76 3.09 -6.35
N LYS A 102 13.37 4.32 -6.01
CA LYS A 102 12.62 4.61 -4.79
C LYS A 102 11.28 3.87 -4.73
N LEU A 103 10.49 3.93 -5.80
CA LEU A 103 9.20 3.23 -5.86
C LEU A 103 9.36 1.71 -5.78
N SER A 104 10.41 1.17 -6.40
CA SER A 104 10.73 -0.25 -6.33
C SER A 104 11.13 -0.66 -4.91
N TYR A 105 11.92 0.16 -4.22
CA TYR A 105 12.30 -0.04 -2.83
C TYR A 105 11.09 0.04 -1.88
N GLU A 106 10.23 1.05 -2.01
CA GLU A 106 9.02 1.16 -1.20
C GLU A 106 8.04 -0.01 -1.44
N LYS A 107 8.02 -0.57 -2.65
CA LYS A 107 7.26 -1.77 -2.96
C LYS A 107 7.83 -3.00 -2.25
N THR A 108 9.15 -3.19 -2.26
CA THR A 108 9.76 -4.32 -1.56
C THR A 108 9.57 -4.21 -0.05
N LEU A 109 9.72 -3.02 0.54
CA LEU A 109 9.44 -2.79 1.97
C LEU A 109 8.02 -3.19 2.38
N ARG A 110 7.00 -2.87 1.57
CA ARG A 110 5.63 -3.30 1.85
C ARG A 110 5.47 -4.82 1.81
N ASN A 111 6.12 -5.48 0.86
CA ASN A 111 6.10 -6.94 0.77
C ASN A 111 6.75 -7.58 2.02
N LEU A 112 7.87 -7.03 2.50
CA LEU A 112 8.51 -7.47 3.74
C LEU A 112 7.56 -7.28 4.94
N ALA A 113 6.92 -6.11 5.05
CA ALA A 113 5.97 -5.84 6.13
C ALA A 113 4.79 -6.82 6.15
N THR A 114 4.26 -7.20 4.98
CA THR A 114 3.20 -8.22 4.90
C THR A 114 3.68 -9.64 5.21
N GLN A 115 4.95 -9.94 4.90
CA GLN A 115 5.54 -11.25 5.16
C GLN A 115 5.68 -11.47 6.68
N ASP A 116 6.23 -10.48 7.39
CA ASP A 116 6.44 -10.54 8.84
C ASP A 116 5.12 -10.64 9.61
N LEU A 117 4.05 -9.96 9.15
CA LEU A 117 2.73 -10.01 9.77
C LEU A 117 2.05 -11.38 9.59
N SER A 118 2.20 -12.02 8.42
CA SER A 118 1.58 -13.33 8.14
C SER A 118 2.25 -14.51 8.85
N GLU A 119 3.51 -14.38 9.25
CA GLU A 119 4.24 -15.41 9.99
C GLU A 119 4.14 -15.26 11.51
N TYR A 120 3.83 -14.06 12.02
CA TYR A 120 3.67 -13.84 13.47
C TYR A 120 2.49 -14.64 14.07
N ASP A 121 1.44 -14.87 13.29
CA ASP A 121 0.31 -15.73 13.70
C ASP A 121 0.67 -17.24 13.68
N ASN A 122 1.69 -17.65 12.91
CA ASN A 122 2.19 -19.03 12.93
C ASN A 122 3.27 -19.26 14.00
N PHE A 123 3.95 -18.20 14.47
CA PHE A 123 5.03 -18.32 15.46
C PHE A 123 4.52 -18.49 16.91
N VAL A 124 3.27 -18.16 17.22
CA VAL A 124 2.69 -18.36 18.57
C VAL A 124 2.60 -19.86 18.95
N ASN A 125 2.74 -20.78 17.99
CA ASN A 125 2.67 -22.22 18.23
C ASN A 125 4.04 -22.93 18.37
N GLU A 126 5.17 -22.26 18.16
CA GLU A 126 6.50 -22.91 18.21
C GLU A 126 7.28 -22.53 19.50
N LYS A 127 7.35 -23.49 20.42
CA LYS A 127 7.86 -23.38 21.80
C LYS A 127 9.39 -23.18 21.93
N ASP A 128 10.07 -22.45 21.04
CA ASP A 128 11.55 -22.40 21.03
C ASP A 128 12.18 -21.02 21.33
N HIS A 129 11.41 -20.04 21.80
CA HIS A 129 11.88 -18.67 21.98
C HIS A 129 12.74 -18.35 23.22
N LYS A 130 13.26 -19.34 23.96
CA LYS A 130 14.05 -19.04 25.17
C LYS A 130 15.53 -18.71 24.95
N ASN A 131 16.12 -18.92 23.77
CA ASN A 131 17.58 -18.81 23.61
C ASN A 131 18.10 -17.66 22.73
N ILE A 132 17.26 -16.85 22.08
CA ILE A 132 17.74 -15.82 21.12
C ILE A 132 18.07 -14.47 21.80
N SER A 133 17.65 -14.24 23.05
CA SER A 133 17.77 -12.91 23.70
C SER A 133 19.16 -12.57 24.27
N LYS A 134 20.18 -13.43 24.11
CA LYS A 134 21.51 -13.23 24.72
C LYS A 134 22.71 -13.31 23.77
N ILE A 135 22.56 -12.99 22.48
CA ILE A 135 23.73 -12.70 21.64
C ILE A 135 23.96 -11.19 21.66
N SER A 136 24.96 -10.77 22.44
CA SER A 136 25.39 -9.39 22.56
C SER A 136 25.64 -8.79 21.17
N ARG A 137 25.33 -7.50 20.97
CA ARG A 137 25.52 -6.81 19.67
C ARG A 137 26.97 -6.83 19.18
N ILE A 138 27.93 -7.14 20.06
CA ILE A 138 29.37 -7.05 19.81
C ILE A 138 29.87 -8.27 19.01
N ASP A 139 29.23 -9.44 19.13
CA ASP A 139 29.64 -10.65 18.39
C ASP A 139 29.09 -10.74 16.96
N ARG A 140 28.14 -9.86 16.60
CA ARG A 140 27.47 -9.90 15.29
C ARG A 140 28.30 -9.32 14.15
N ILE A 141 29.22 -8.41 14.45
CA ILE A 141 30.06 -7.74 13.45
C ILE A 141 31.50 -7.85 13.87
N GLN A 142 32.24 -8.78 13.26
CA GLN A 142 33.66 -8.98 13.51
C GLN A 142 34.44 -8.35 12.35
N LYS A 143 35.30 -7.38 12.67
CA LYS A 143 36.20 -6.76 11.68
C LYS A 143 37.58 -7.35 11.86
N ASP A 144 38.05 -8.12 10.88
CA ASP A 144 39.39 -8.69 10.86
C ASP A 144 40.39 -7.57 10.52
N THR A 145 41.07 -7.01 11.52
CA THR A 145 42.03 -5.89 11.34
C THR A 145 43.21 -6.23 10.43
N LYS A 146 43.54 -7.53 10.30
CA LYS A 146 44.63 -8.03 9.46
C LYS A 146 44.23 -8.19 7.99
N THR A 147 42.96 -8.46 7.70
CA THR A 147 42.47 -8.71 6.32
C THR A 147 41.57 -7.60 5.78
N GLY A 148 41.12 -6.69 6.65
CA GLY A 148 40.14 -5.65 6.32
C GLY A 148 38.72 -6.18 6.09
N LYS A 149 38.49 -7.50 6.23
CA LYS A 149 37.18 -8.11 5.99
C LYS A 149 36.25 -7.93 7.18
N ILE A 150 34.98 -7.71 6.88
CA ILE A 150 33.91 -7.62 7.87
C ILE A 150 33.09 -8.89 7.78
N ARG A 151 32.99 -9.63 8.88
CA ARG A 151 32.11 -10.80 9.01
C ARG A 151 30.87 -10.38 9.77
N ILE A 152 29.70 -10.63 9.19
CA ILE A 152 28.41 -10.35 9.79
C ILE A 152 27.73 -11.69 10.03
N ALA A 153 27.50 -12.02 11.30
CA ALA A 153 26.73 -13.20 11.67
C ALA A 153 25.24 -12.83 11.65
N ASP A 154 24.49 -13.43 10.72
CA ASP A 154 23.07 -13.18 10.50
C ASP A 154 22.27 -14.50 10.52
N ASP A 155 20.94 -14.41 10.62
CA ASP A 155 20.07 -15.58 10.64
C ASP A 155 19.98 -16.25 9.26
N HIS A 156 20.45 -17.50 9.17
CA HIS A 156 20.37 -18.32 7.96
C HIS A 156 18.94 -18.48 7.43
N LYS A 157 17.92 -18.48 8.30
CA LYS A 157 16.51 -18.57 7.88
C LYS A 157 16.10 -17.32 7.09
N LEU A 158 16.52 -16.13 7.53
CA LEU A 158 16.22 -14.88 6.83
C LEU A 158 16.97 -14.78 5.49
N VAL A 159 18.23 -15.25 5.45
CA VAL A 159 19.00 -15.30 4.20
C VAL A 159 18.35 -16.23 3.18
N ASN A 160 17.87 -17.40 3.60
CA ASN A 160 17.14 -18.32 2.73
C ASN A 160 15.80 -17.73 2.26
N LYS A 161 15.06 -17.04 3.13
CA LYS A 161 13.84 -16.33 2.74
C LYS A 161 14.12 -15.25 1.69
N LEU A 162 15.21 -14.51 1.84
CA LEU A 162 15.63 -13.52 0.85
C LEU A 162 15.90 -14.18 -0.50
N ALA A 163 16.69 -15.26 -0.54
CA ALA A 163 16.98 -15.99 -1.77
C ALA A 163 15.70 -16.49 -2.47
N VAL A 164 14.80 -17.14 -1.72
CA VAL A 164 13.50 -17.62 -2.24
C VAL A 164 12.65 -16.47 -2.76
N SER A 165 12.62 -15.33 -2.05
CA SER A 165 11.84 -14.16 -2.48
C SER A 165 12.35 -13.62 -3.83
N LEU A 166 13.66 -13.52 -4.02
CA LEU A 166 14.30 -13.03 -5.25
C LEU A 166 14.06 -13.99 -6.42
N GLU A 167 14.18 -15.29 -6.19
CA GLU A 167 13.85 -16.30 -7.21
C GLU A 167 12.37 -16.24 -7.61
N SER A 168 11.48 -16.10 -6.62
CA SER A 168 10.04 -16.01 -6.87
C SER A 168 9.69 -14.75 -7.67
N GLU A 169 10.33 -13.61 -7.38
CA GLU A 169 10.11 -12.37 -8.11
C GLU A 169 10.65 -12.48 -9.54
N SER A 170 11.81 -13.11 -9.72
CA SER A 170 12.39 -13.37 -11.04
C SER A 170 11.47 -14.25 -11.90
N LYS A 171 10.94 -15.34 -11.32
CA LYS A 171 9.96 -16.22 -11.99
C LYS A 171 8.66 -15.46 -12.31
N LYS A 172 8.15 -14.64 -11.40
CA LYS A 172 6.95 -13.82 -11.64
C LYS A 172 7.15 -12.84 -12.81
N ARG A 173 8.30 -12.16 -12.86
CA ARG A 173 8.63 -11.23 -13.96
C ARG A 173 8.77 -11.97 -15.29
N TYR A 174 9.39 -13.16 -15.28
CA TYR A 174 9.51 -14.01 -16.45
C TYR A 174 8.15 -14.44 -16.99
N GLU A 175 7.27 -15.00 -16.14
CA GLU A 175 5.94 -15.44 -16.56
C GLU A 175 5.05 -14.28 -17.05
N ALA A 176 5.11 -13.13 -16.39
CA ALA A 176 4.40 -11.94 -16.84
C ALA A 176 4.86 -11.49 -18.23
N ARG A 177 6.19 -11.50 -18.48
CA ARG A 177 6.75 -11.16 -19.78
C ARG A 177 6.43 -12.20 -20.84
N LYS A 178 6.46 -13.49 -20.50
CA LYS A 178 6.11 -14.60 -21.38
C LYS A 178 4.65 -14.47 -21.86
N ARG A 179 3.71 -14.26 -20.94
CA ARG A 179 2.29 -14.02 -21.27
C ARG A 179 2.12 -12.79 -22.16
N GLN A 180 2.87 -11.72 -21.89
CA GLN A 180 2.84 -10.52 -22.73
C GLN A 180 3.32 -10.83 -24.16
N MET A 181 4.40 -11.59 -24.31
CA MET A 181 4.90 -12.00 -25.62
C MET A 181 3.89 -12.87 -26.36
N GLU A 182 3.30 -13.87 -25.69
CA GLU A 182 2.25 -14.73 -26.26
C GLU A 182 1.04 -13.91 -26.71
N SER A 183 0.58 -12.96 -25.88
CA SER A 183 -0.54 -12.07 -26.23
C SER A 183 -0.22 -11.13 -27.40
N ALA A 184 1.03 -10.68 -27.53
CA ALA A 184 1.48 -9.82 -28.62
C ALA A 184 1.68 -10.61 -29.93
N VAL A 185 2.02 -11.90 -29.84
CA VAL A 185 2.17 -12.77 -31.01
C VAL A 185 0.83 -13.07 -31.68
N ILE A 186 -0.29 -13.10 -30.93
CA ILE A 186 -1.63 -13.21 -31.50
C ILE A 186 -1.92 -11.97 -32.38
N PRO A 187 -2.31 -12.14 -33.65
CA PRO A 187 -2.33 -11.03 -34.61
C PRO A 187 -3.45 -10.04 -34.28
N SER A 188 -3.07 -8.88 -33.74
CA SER A 188 -3.88 -7.66 -33.67
C SER A 188 -3.49 -6.75 -34.84
N GLY A 189 -3.86 -7.10 -36.07
CA GLY A 189 -3.73 -6.16 -37.20
C GLY A 189 -3.42 -6.77 -38.55
N VAL A 190 -3.93 -6.08 -39.57
CA VAL A 190 -4.05 -6.40 -41.00
C VAL A 190 -2.70 -6.40 -41.76
N GLU A 191 -1.61 -6.02 -41.09
CA GLU A 191 -0.31 -5.83 -41.74
C GLU A 191 0.43 -7.17 -41.90
N SER A 192 0.89 -7.46 -43.12
CA SER A 192 1.57 -8.72 -43.44
C SER A 192 3.01 -8.66 -42.94
N PHE A 193 3.38 -9.58 -42.04
CA PHE A 193 4.75 -9.66 -41.50
C PHE A 193 5.50 -10.87 -42.08
N ILE A 194 6.77 -10.66 -42.42
CA ILE A 194 7.67 -11.73 -42.92
C ILE A 194 8.26 -12.56 -41.77
N ASN A 195 8.52 -11.93 -40.61
CA ASN A 195 9.04 -12.58 -39.41
C ASN A 195 8.64 -11.82 -38.12
N ASP A 196 8.84 -12.46 -36.96
CA ASP A 196 8.48 -11.88 -35.65
C ASP A 196 9.24 -10.59 -35.31
N LYS A 197 10.47 -10.44 -35.80
CA LYS A 197 11.26 -9.21 -35.58
C LYS A 197 10.67 -8.04 -36.35
N ASN A 198 10.21 -8.28 -37.58
CA ASN A 198 9.55 -7.28 -38.41
C ASN A 198 8.20 -6.87 -37.78
N LYS A 199 7.46 -7.83 -37.23
CA LYS A 199 6.26 -7.55 -36.44
C LYS A 199 6.56 -6.62 -35.25
N GLN A 200 7.56 -6.94 -34.43
CA GLN A 200 7.95 -6.09 -33.28
C GLN A 200 8.43 -4.70 -33.71
N PHE A 201 9.06 -4.59 -34.88
CA PHE A 201 9.51 -3.32 -35.43
C PHE A 201 8.33 -2.43 -35.87
N ASN A 202 7.37 -2.99 -36.59
CA ASN A 202 6.16 -2.26 -37.00
C ASN A 202 5.29 -1.87 -35.79
N GLU A 203 5.19 -2.75 -34.78
CA GLU A 203 4.59 -2.39 -33.49
C GLU A 203 5.31 -1.22 -32.81
N LYS A 204 6.63 -1.11 -32.94
CA LYS A 204 7.38 0.04 -32.43
C LYS A 204 7.04 1.30 -33.24
N LEU A 205 7.01 1.23 -34.57
CA LEU A 205 6.65 2.37 -35.43
C LEU A 205 5.25 2.92 -35.12
N SER A 206 4.26 2.03 -34.96
CA SER A 206 2.90 2.42 -34.61
C SER A 206 2.77 3.09 -33.24
N ARG A 207 3.69 2.83 -32.29
CA ARG A 207 3.72 3.53 -31.00
C ARG A 207 4.25 4.95 -31.15
N GLU A 208 5.28 5.14 -31.98
CA GLU A 208 5.85 6.47 -32.24
C GLU A 208 4.84 7.35 -32.99
N SER A 209 4.15 6.83 -34.00
CA SER A 209 3.17 7.60 -34.75
C SER A 209 1.96 8.03 -33.92
N ARG A 210 1.50 7.19 -32.99
CA ARG A 210 0.41 7.54 -32.05
C ARG A 210 0.80 8.60 -31.02
N ASN A 211 2.09 8.75 -30.74
CA ASN A 211 2.59 9.72 -29.76
C ASN A 211 2.91 11.08 -30.40
N SER A 212 2.89 11.18 -31.73
CA SER A 212 3.18 12.42 -32.48
C SER A 212 1.93 13.22 -32.88
N GLU A 213 0.73 12.66 -32.73
CA GLU A 213 -0.56 13.38 -32.84
C GLU A 213 -1.00 13.91 -31.47
#